data_AF-A0A4Q5YKJ6-F1
#
_entry.id   AF-A0A4Q5YKJ6-F1
#
_cell.length_a   1.000
_cell.length_b   1.000
_cell.length_c   1.000
_cell.angle_alpha   90.00
_cell.angle_beta   90.00
_cell.angle_gamma   90.00
#
_symmetry.space_group_name_H-M   'P 1'
#
loop_
_entity.id
_entity.type
_entity.pdbx_description
1 polymer ?
#
loop_
_entity_poly.entity_id
_entity_poly.type
_entity_poly.pdbx_seq_one_letter_code
_entity_poly.pdbx_strand_id
1 'polypeptide(L)'
;MSTVRKKELEEVFLLRGVASLMVCLFHLILGNEGLFPSSNLLEQIFSYGYLGVEVFFILSGYVICYSLPLDFGLADLRAFFLKRIYRIEPPYIVSILVVLLLNYLSHSITGQPNHVDFLAVLGHLAYVNNFNTSTY
;
A
#
# COMPACT_ATOMS: atom_id res chain seq x y z
N MET A 1 29.14 7.16 -17.26
CA MET A 1 28.82 6.19 -16.19
C MET A 1 27.65 6.61 -15.29
N SER A 2 27.22 7.89 -15.27
CA SER A 2 26.06 8.36 -14.48
C SER A 2 24.70 8.11 -15.14
N THR A 3 24.63 8.00 -16.47
CA THR A 3 23.39 7.77 -17.24
C THR A 3 22.86 6.36 -17.11
N VAL A 4 23.74 5.35 -17.09
CA VAL A 4 23.36 3.93 -16.91
C VAL A 4 22.67 3.72 -15.56
N ARG A 5 23.25 4.28 -14.48
CA ARG A 5 22.67 4.17 -13.12
C ARG A 5 21.28 4.79 -12.98
N LYS A 6 21.02 5.90 -13.68
CA LYS A 6 19.69 6.54 -13.66
C LYS A 6 18.65 5.65 -14.35
N LYS A 7 19.00 5.08 -15.51
CA LYS A 7 18.13 4.20 -16.27
C LYS A 7 17.76 2.94 -15.50
N GLU A 8 18.72 2.31 -14.82
CA GLU A 8 18.46 1.13 -13.97
C GLU A 8 17.45 1.43 -12.86
N LEU A 9 17.58 2.60 -12.20
CA LEU A 9 16.64 3.02 -11.16
C LEU A 9 15.25 3.33 -11.73
N GLU A 10 15.17 3.95 -12.90
CA GLU A 10 13.91 4.21 -13.60
C GLU A 10 13.16 2.90 -13.92
N GLU A 11 13.87 1.91 -14.45
CA GLU A 11 13.28 0.59 -14.75
C GLU A 11 12.73 -0.09 -13.49
N VAL A 12 13.47 -0.03 -12.37
CA VAL A 12 12.99 -0.57 -11.09
C VAL A 12 11.77 0.20 -10.57
N PHE A 13 11.72 1.53 -10.73
CA PHE A 13 10.54 2.30 -10.34
C PHE A 13 9.32 1.96 -11.20
N LEU A 14 9.49 1.74 -12.50
CA LEU A 14 8.42 1.28 -13.38
C LEU A 14 7.90 -0.09 -12.96
N LEU A 15 8.81 -1.04 -12.70
CA LEU A 15 8.43 -2.38 -12.23
C LEU A 15 7.69 -2.34 -10.89
N ARG A 16 8.10 -1.46 -9.97
CA ARG A 16 7.37 -1.24 -8.71
C ARG A 16 5.97 -0.65 -8.96
N GLY A 17 5.85 0.25 -9.93
CA GLY A 17 4.56 0.79 -10.36
C GLY A 17 3.63 -0.32 -10.86
N VAL A 18 4.11 -1.16 -11.78
CA VAL A 18 3.36 -2.33 -12.29
C VAL A 18 2.97 -3.27 -11.15
N ALA A 19 3.89 -3.60 -10.25
CA ALA A 19 3.63 -4.47 -9.12
C ALA A 19 2.52 -3.90 -8.20
N SER A 20 2.58 -2.61 -7.87
CA SER A 20 1.53 -1.95 -7.07
C SER A 20 0.17 -1.91 -7.77
N LEU A 21 0.16 -1.75 -9.10
CA LEU A 21 -1.08 -1.78 -9.90
C LEU A 21 -1.72 -3.16 -9.87
N MET A 22 -0.93 -4.23 -9.99
CA MET A 22 -1.43 -5.60 -9.89
C MET A 22 -2.12 -5.86 -8.55
N VAL A 23 -1.53 -5.40 -7.44
CA VAL A 23 -2.13 -5.53 -6.09
C VAL A 23 -3.43 -4.73 -5.98
N CYS A 24 -3.46 -3.52 -6.53
CA CYS A 24 -4.66 -2.68 -6.56
C CYS A 24 -5.81 -3.36 -7.34
N LEU A 25 -5.52 -3.87 -8.54
CA LEU A 25 -6.49 -4.57 -9.38
C LEU A 25 -6.99 -5.86 -8.73
N PHE A 26 -6.11 -6.61 -8.06
CA PHE A 26 -6.50 -7.78 -7.27
C PHE A 26 -7.55 -7.42 -6.21
N HIS A 27 -7.29 -6.40 -5.38
CA HIS A 27 -8.24 -6.01 -4.33
C HIS A 27 -9.53 -5.39 -4.91
N LEU A 28 -9.45 -4.70 -6.04
CA LEU A 28 -10.61 -4.09 -6.69
C LEU A 28 -11.54 -5.14 -7.32
N ILE A 29 -10.99 -6.19 -7.92
CA ILE A 29 -11.76 -7.22 -8.63
C ILE A 29 -12.22 -8.31 -7.66
N LEU A 30 -11.32 -8.87 -6.85
CA LEU A 30 -11.66 -9.97 -5.93
C LEU A 30 -12.27 -9.48 -4.61
N GLY A 31 -11.96 -8.26 -4.19
CA GLY A 31 -12.51 -7.68 -2.95
C GLY A 31 -13.90 -7.05 -3.11
N ASN A 32 -14.48 -7.06 -4.33
CA ASN A 32 -15.75 -6.39 -4.60
C ASN A 32 -16.64 -7.19 -5.56
N GLU A 33 -17.16 -8.31 -5.07
CA GLU A 33 -18.05 -9.22 -5.82
C GLU A 33 -19.31 -8.52 -6.36
N GLY A 34 -19.73 -7.40 -5.75
CA GLY A 34 -20.86 -6.60 -6.21
C GLY A 34 -20.60 -5.81 -7.50
N LEU A 35 -19.33 -5.50 -7.82
CA LEU A 35 -18.94 -4.81 -9.05
C LEU A 35 -18.43 -5.78 -10.13
N PHE A 36 -17.82 -6.88 -9.73
CA PHE A 36 -17.24 -7.88 -10.63
C PHE A 36 -17.72 -9.28 -10.25
N PRO A 37 -18.68 -9.86 -11.00
CA PRO A 37 -19.12 -11.23 -10.78
C PRO A 37 -17.97 -12.24 -10.85
N SER A 38 -18.01 -13.26 -9.99
CA SER A 38 -16.96 -14.28 -9.76
C SER A 38 -16.73 -15.29 -10.91
N SER A 39 -17.27 -14.99 -12.10
CA SER A 39 -17.17 -15.83 -13.29
C SER A 39 -16.49 -15.10 -14.46
N ASN A 40 -15.81 -13.99 -14.19
CA ASN A 40 -15.23 -13.13 -15.21
C ASN A 40 -13.78 -13.52 -15.49
N LEU A 41 -13.40 -13.48 -16.78
CA LEU A 41 -12.02 -13.65 -17.24
C LEU A 41 -11.02 -12.75 -16.50
N LEU A 42 -11.46 -11.56 -16.08
CA LEU A 42 -10.67 -10.62 -15.29
C LEU A 42 -10.24 -11.21 -13.95
N GLU A 43 -11.11 -11.93 -13.25
CA GLU A 43 -10.76 -12.56 -11.97
C GLU A 43 -9.65 -13.59 -12.17
N GLN A 44 -9.75 -14.43 -13.20
CA GLN A 44 -8.72 -15.42 -13.51
C GLN A 44 -7.36 -14.75 -13.80
N ILE A 45 -7.36 -13.67 -14.57
CA ILE A 45 -6.14 -12.91 -14.91
C ILE A 45 -5.53 -12.25 -13.66
N PHE A 46 -6.36 -11.65 -12.80
CA PHE A 46 -5.89 -10.87 -11.67
C PHE A 46 -5.82 -11.64 -10.36
N SER A 47 -6.22 -12.92 -10.33
CA SER A 47 -6.14 -13.81 -9.15
C SER A 47 -4.73 -13.92 -8.56
N TYR A 48 -3.70 -13.78 -9.40
CA TYR A 48 -2.29 -13.78 -8.99
C TYR A 48 -1.76 -12.38 -8.65
N GLY A 49 -2.59 -11.34 -8.66
CA GLY A 49 -2.16 -9.97 -8.41
C GLY A 49 -1.60 -9.74 -7.00
N TYR A 50 -1.91 -10.63 -6.04
CA TYR A 50 -1.27 -10.63 -4.72
C TYR A 50 0.25 -10.77 -4.81
N LEU A 51 0.78 -11.50 -5.81
CA LEU A 51 2.23 -11.68 -6.04
C LEU A 51 2.97 -10.35 -6.30
N GLY A 52 2.23 -9.29 -6.66
CA GLY A 52 2.78 -7.95 -6.78
C GLY A 52 3.37 -7.42 -5.47
N VAL A 53 2.88 -7.90 -4.31
CA VAL A 53 3.40 -7.50 -2.99
C VAL A 53 4.85 -7.97 -2.81
N GLU A 54 5.13 -9.24 -3.11
CA GLU A 54 6.45 -9.86 -3.01
C GLU A 54 7.43 -9.18 -3.96
N VAL A 55 7.02 -8.95 -5.21
CA VAL A 55 7.84 -8.24 -6.21
C VAL A 55 8.15 -6.82 -5.73
N PHE A 56 7.15 -6.07 -5.25
CA PHE A 56 7.35 -4.71 -4.76
C PHE A 56 8.33 -4.66 -3.58
N PHE A 57 8.26 -5.62 -2.66
CA PHE A 57 9.18 -5.68 -1.52
C PHE A 57 10.62 -6.02 -1.92
N ILE A 58 10.82 -7.00 -2.81
CA ILE A 58 12.15 -7.37 -3.30
C ILE A 58 12.80 -6.18 -4.01
N LEU A 59 12.08 -5.52 -4.92
CA LEU A 59 12.58 -4.35 -5.64
C LEU A 59 12.82 -3.16 -4.71
N SER A 60 11.99 -2.97 -3.70
CA SER A 60 12.21 -1.94 -2.69
C SER A 60 13.48 -2.23 -1.89
N GLY A 61 13.70 -3.47 -1.45
CA GLY A 61 14.93 -3.90 -0.78
C GLY A 61 16.18 -3.63 -1.63
N TYR A 62 16.12 -3.97 -2.92
CA TYR A 62 17.19 -3.67 -3.87
C TYR A 62 17.52 -2.18 -3.95
N VAL A 63 16.52 -1.31 -4.16
CA VAL A 63 16.72 0.15 -4.25
C VAL A 63 17.29 0.70 -2.94
N ILE A 64 16.87 0.15 -1.81
CA ILE A 64 17.35 0.57 -0.49
C ILE A 64 18.83 0.30 -0.37
N CYS A 65 19.26 -0.95 -0.55
CA CYS A 65 20.68 -1.32 -0.47
C CYS A 65 21.51 -0.55 -1.49
N TYR A 66 20.98 -0.32 -2.69
CA TYR A 66 21.65 0.46 -3.74
C TYR A 66 21.82 1.95 -3.39
N SER A 67 20.87 2.52 -2.62
CA SER A 67 20.88 3.94 -2.25
C SER A 67 21.76 4.27 -1.04
N LEU A 68 22.24 3.25 -0.31
CA LEU A 68 23.05 3.43 0.88
C LEU A 68 24.52 3.64 0.49
N PRO A 69 25.22 4.63 1.06
CA PRO A 69 26.64 4.83 0.84
C PRO A 69 27.48 3.71 1.51
N LEU A 70 28.70 3.48 1.04
CA LEU A 70 29.56 2.41 1.55
C LEU A 70 29.94 2.61 3.03
N ASP A 71 30.03 3.86 3.48
CA ASP A 71 30.38 4.30 4.83
C ASP A 71 29.17 4.53 5.73
N PHE A 72 27.99 4.01 5.34
CA PHE A 72 26.75 4.20 6.07
C PHE A 72 26.84 3.72 7.54
N GLY A 73 26.68 4.67 8.47
CA GLY A 73 26.82 4.43 9.90
C GLY A 73 25.51 4.44 10.67
N LEU A 74 25.59 4.13 11.98
CA LEU A 74 24.46 4.20 12.91
C LEU A 74 23.83 5.60 13.01
N ALA A 75 24.63 6.65 12.80
CA ALA A 75 24.14 8.03 12.80
C ALA A 75 23.22 8.32 11.59
N ASP A 76 23.49 7.69 10.44
CA ASP A 76 22.73 7.89 9.20
C ASP A 76 21.42 7.09 9.17
N LEU A 77 21.34 6.00 9.94
CA LEU A 77 20.11 5.21 10.11
C LEU A 77 18.95 6.10 10.58
N ARG A 78 19.18 6.95 11.58
CA ARG A 78 18.11 7.81 12.11
C ARG A 78 17.59 8.75 11.03
N ALA A 79 18.48 9.39 10.28
CA ALA A 79 18.11 10.30 9.19
C ALA A 79 17.36 9.56 8.06
N PHE A 80 17.80 8.34 7.75
CA PHE A 80 17.18 7.49 6.76
C PHE A 80 15.75 7.06 7.13
N PHE A 81 15.55 6.58 8.36
CA PHE A 81 14.22 6.20 8.85
C PHE A 81 13.28 7.40 8.94
N LEU A 82 13.76 8.56 9.43
CA LEU A 82 12.95 9.79 9.50
C LEU A 82 12.45 10.20 8.11
N LYS A 83 13.33 10.24 7.10
CA LYS A 83 12.94 10.55 5.71
C LYS A 83 11.85 9.61 5.19
N ARG A 84 11.89 8.34 5.62
CA ARG A 84 10.94 7.33 5.18
C ARG A 84 9.59 7.47 5.90
N ILE A 85 9.58 7.76 7.19
CA ILE A 85 8.39 8.08 7.98
C ILE A 85 7.67 9.28 7.37
N TYR A 86 8.37 10.40 7.13
CA TYR A 86 7.77 11.59 6.50
C TYR A 86 7.21 11.35 5.10
N ARG A 87 7.63 10.29 4.41
CA ARG A 87 7.12 9.92 3.09
C ARG A 87 5.92 8.97 3.16
N ILE A 88 5.87 8.07 4.14
CA ILE A 88 4.84 7.01 4.25
C ILE A 88 3.66 7.45 5.13
N GLU A 89 3.92 8.20 6.21
CA GLU A 89 2.88 8.66 7.14
C GLU A 89 1.82 9.55 6.47
N PRO A 90 2.18 10.56 5.64
CA PRO A 90 1.14 11.43 5.08
C PRO A 90 0.17 10.69 4.15
N PRO A 91 0.61 9.86 3.18
CA PRO A 91 -0.30 9.02 2.40
C PRO A 91 -1.16 8.08 3.25
N TYR A 92 -0.61 7.54 4.34
CA TYR A 92 -1.36 6.67 5.24
C TYR A 92 -2.50 7.40 5.94
N ILE A 93 -2.24 8.56 6.55
CA ILE A 93 -3.26 9.39 7.19
C ILE A 93 -4.32 9.82 6.18
N VAL A 94 -3.90 10.25 4.99
CA VAL A 94 -4.83 10.61 3.89
C VAL A 94 -5.70 9.42 3.51
N SER A 95 -5.15 8.21 3.43
CA SER A 95 -5.94 7.01 3.11
C SER A 95 -7.01 6.72 4.15
N ILE A 96 -6.70 6.88 5.45
CA ILE A 96 -7.68 6.72 6.54
C ILE A 96 -8.81 7.74 6.37
N LEU A 97 -8.47 9.01 6.15
CA LEU A 97 -9.46 10.08 5.96
C LEU A 97 -10.35 9.82 4.73
N VAL A 98 -9.77 9.37 3.62
CA VAL A 98 -10.51 9.02 2.41
C VAL A 98 -11.47 7.87 2.68
N VAL A 99 -11.03 6.80 3.35
CA VAL A 99 -11.89 5.66 3.68
C VAL A 99 -13.03 6.06 4.61
N LEU A 100 -12.77 6.88 5.64
CA LEU A 100 -13.81 7.41 6.53
C LEU A 100 -14.82 8.28 5.78
N LEU A 101 -14.34 9.13 4.87
CA LEU A 101 -15.20 9.97 4.04
C LEU A 101 -16.08 9.11 3.10
N LEU A 102 -15.49 8.11 2.44
CA LEU A 102 -16.22 7.20 1.56
C LEU A 102 -17.27 6.40 2.33
N ASN A 103 -16.96 5.95 3.55
CA ASN A 103 -17.90 5.25 4.41
C ASN A 103 -19.07 6.17 4.85
N TYR A 104 -18.79 7.42 5.21
CA TYR A 104 -19.82 8.41 5.53
C TYR A 104 -20.74 8.72 4.34
N LEU A 105 -20.15 8.91 3.15
CA LEU A 105 -20.90 9.13 1.90
C LEU A 105 -21.75 7.91 1.53
N SER A 106 -21.20 6.70 1.66
CA SER A 106 -21.91 5.46 1.38
C SER A 106 -23.15 5.30 2.27
N HIS A 107 -23.05 5.60 3.57
CA HIS A 107 -24.20 5.62 4.48
C HIS A 107 -25.24 6.66 4.09
N SER A 108 -24.81 7.87 3.76
CA SER A 108 -25.71 8.96 3.36
C SER A 108 -26.51 8.63 2.10
N ILE A 109 -25.93 7.83 1.19
CA ILE A 109 -26.57 7.43 -0.07
C ILE A 109 -27.40 6.15 0.09
N THR A 110 -26.89 5.16 0.82
CA THR A 110 -27.44 3.79 0.84
C THR A 110 -28.31 3.51 2.07
N GLY A 111 -28.22 4.33 3.12
CA GLY A 111 -28.98 4.17 4.38
C GLY A 111 -28.56 2.97 5.24
N GLN A 112 -27.54 2.21 4.82
CA GLN A 112 -26.97 1.05 5.53
C GLN A 112 -26.29 1.51 6.84
N PRO A 113 -26.52 0.87 8.00
CA PRO A 113 -25.95 1.32 9.26
C PRO A 113 -24.41 1.34 9.22
N ASN A 114 -23.82 2.47 9.61
CA ASN A 114 -22.37 2.62 9.72
C ASN A 114 -21.90 2.18 11.11
N HIS A 115 -21.09 1.12 11.15
CA HIS A 115 -20.37 0.71 12.36
C HIS A 115 -18.94 1.24 12.30
N VAL A 116 -18.76 2.54 12.57
CA VAL A 116 -17.43 3.14 12.74
C VAL A 116 -17.10 3.12 14.22
N ASP A 117 -16.23 2.20 14.63
CA ASP A 117 -15.69 2.20 15.99
C ASP A 117 -14.52 3.20 16.09
N PHE A 118 -14.70 4.23 16.90
CA PHE A 118 -13.66 5.23 17.16
C PHE A 118 -12.39 4.62 17.74
N LEU A 119 -12.50 3.54 18.53
CA LEU A 119 -11.34 2.87 19.10
C LEU A 119 -10.56 2.09 18.03
N ALA A 120 -11.26 1.50 17.05
CA ALA A 120 -10.63 0.88 15.88
C ALA A 120 -9.90 1.94 15.02
N VAL A 121 -10.51 3.10 14.79
CA VAL A 121 -9.87 4.22 14.07
C VAL A 121 -8.63 4.73 14.82
N LEU A 122 -8.68 4.84 16.15
CA LEU A 122 -7.52 5.17 16.96
C LEU A 122 -6.45 4.06 16.90
N GLY A 123 -6.88 2.79 16.83
CA GLY A 123 -6.02 1.63 16.62
C GLY A 123 -5.24 1.66 15.31
N HIS A 124 -5.78 2.30 14.26
CA HIS A 124 -5.03 2.56 13.02
C HIS A 124 -3.88 3.54 13.25
N LEU A 125 -4.07 4.60 14.04
CA LEU A 125 -3.01 5.58 14.35
C LEU A 125 -1.89 4.96 15.21
N ALA A 126 -2.24 4.01 16.08
CA ALA A 126 -1.26 3.27 16.87
C ALA A 126 -0.64 2.08 16.12
N TYR A 127 -1.06 1.81 14.88
CA TYR A 127 -0.71 0.60 14.12
C TYR A 127 -1.10 -0.73 14.81
N VAL A 128 -2.01 -0.69 15.78
CA VAL A 128 -2.47 -1.86 16.55
C VAL A 128 -3.67 -2.55 15.89
N ASN A 129 -4.31 -1.90 14.90
CA ASN A 129 -5.52 -2.42 14.26
C ASN A 129 -5.37 -3.87 13.72
N ASN A 130 -4.18 -4.22 13.22
CA ASN A 130 -3.92 -5.56 12.66
C ASN A 130 -3.88 -6.67 13.74
N PHE A 131 -3.67 -6.30 15.01
CA PHE A 131 -3.65 -7.23 16.14
C PHE A 131 -5.01 -7.35 16.85
N ASN A 132 -5.96 -6.46 16.54
CA ASN A 132 -7.30 -6.55 17.06
C ASN A 132 -8.09 -7.54 16.19
N THR A 133 -8.49 -8.67 16.76
CA THR A 133 -9.20 -9.75 16.05
C THR A 133 -10.64 -9.42 15.68
N SER A 134 -11.12 -8.20 15.99
CA SER A 134 -12.49 -7.75 15.70
C SER A 134 -12.68 -7.14 14.30
N THR A 135 -11.61 -7.07 13.49
CA THR A 135 -11.56 -6.37 12.19
C THR A 135 -11.48 -7.29 10.96
N TYR A 136 -11.67 -8.60 11.13
CA TYR A 136 -11.76 -9.59 10.04
C TYR A 136 -13.15 -10.23 9.99
#